data_AF-A0A7C7K7K0-F1
#
_entry.id   AF-A0A7C7K7K0-F1
#
_cell.length_a   1.000
_cell.length_b   1.000
_cell.length_c   1.000
_cell.angle_alpha   90.00
_cell.angle_beta   90.00
_cell.angle_gamma   90.00
#
_symmetry.space_group_name_H-M   'P 1'
#
loop_
_entity.id
_entity.type
_entity.pdbx_description
1 polymer ?
#
loop_
_entity_poly.entity_id
_entity_poly.type
_entity_poly.pdbx_seq_one_letter_code
_entity_poly.pdbx_strand_id
1 'polypeptide(L)'
;MTNYTIQRWLPLLFLVSLILQTSLVMAKTGTGLEIDNPQQVYVVYTVEPDGVDQGEFEAIIDNQLSQANIQQSPRDDAQLFLRVEEHAGEYLLYLDFNRTMQYSVDGKSYNKDGFVWGRYVKDIADIDELNEDVEFLINEFIEEYSKANKL
;
A
#
# COMPACT_ATOMS: atom_id res chain seq x y z
N MET A 1 61.21 1.99 17.69
CA MET A 1 60.55 3.32 17.66
C MET A 1 59.14 3.12 17.12
N THR A 2 58.15 3.01 18.00
CA THR A 2 56.74 2.81 17.64
C THR A 2 56.07 4.18 17.48
N ASN A 3 55.41 4.39 16.32
CA ASN A 3 54.75 5.63 15.95
C ASN A 3 53.57 5.94 16.88
N TYR A 4 53.82 6.72 17.94
CA TYR A 4 52.83 7.17 18.93
C TYR A 4 51.67 8.00 18.34
N THR A 5 51.82 8.51 17.13
CA THR A 5 50.78 9.27 16.44
C THR A 5 49.62 8.38 16.00
N ILE A 6 49.87 7.15 15.51
CA ILE A 6 48.82 6.29 14.92
C ILE A 6 47.83 5.82 16.00
N GLN A 7 48.32 5.56 17.21
CA GLN A 7 47.52 5.00 18.31
C GLN A 7 46.49 5.99 18.87
N ARG A 8 46.71 7.31 18.70
CA ARG A 8 45.81 8.37 19.17
C ARG A 8 44.60 8.60 18.26
N TRP A 9 44.71 8.25 16.97
CA TRP A 9 43.63 8.43 15.98
C TRP A 9 42.80 7.16 15.74
N LEU A 10 43.28 6.00 16.18
CA LEU A 10 42.55 4.74 16.14
C LEU A 10 41.12 4.82 16.70
N PRO A 11 40.87 5.42 17.89
CA PRO A 11 39.51 5.50 18.43
C PRO A 11 38.63 6.46 17.63
N LEU A 12 39.22 7.49 17.00
CA LEU A 12 38.49 8.44 16.16
C LEU A 12 38.07 7.80 14.82
N LEU A 13 38.95 6.99 14.22
CA LEU A 13 38.65 6.21 13.01
C LEU A 13 37.59 5.15 13.28
N PHE A 14 37.62 4.52 14.45
CA PHE A 14 36.56 3.61 14.89
C PHE A 14 35.21 4.33 15.04
N LEU A 15 35.19 5.51 15.65
CA LEU A 15 33.96 6.30 15.79
C LEU A 15 33.37 6.71 14.43
N VAL A 16 34.21 7.12 13.47
CA VAL A 16 33.78 7.45 12.10
C VAL A 16 33.25 6.21 11.37
N SER A 17 33.88 5.03 11.55
CA SER A 17 33.36 3.78 10.98
C SER A 17 32.02 3.35 11.62
N LEU A 18 31.82 3.64 12.90
CA LEU A 18 30.58 3.32 13.62
C LEU A 18 29.42 4.21 13.19
N ILE A 19 29.71 5.48 12.85
CA ILE A 19 28.71 6.42 12.30
C ILE A 19 28.42 6.11 10.82
N LEU A 20 29.38 5.61 10.03
CA LEU A 20 29.11 5.20 8.64
C LEU A 20 28.31 3.89 8.51
N GLN A 21 28.23 3.07 9.56
CA GLN A 21 27.38 1.88 9.55
C GLN A 21 25.89 2.19 9.66
N THR A 22 25.48 3.41 10.03
CA THR A 22 24.06 3.81 9.99
C THR A 22 23.57 4.15 8.59
N SER A 23 24.46 4.24 7.60
CA SER A 23 24.11 4.31 6.17
C SER A 23 24.07 2.91 5.53
N LEU A 24 23.61 1.90 6.27
CA LEU A 24 23.16 0.66 5.69
C LEU A 24 21.93 0.96 4.84
N VAL A 25 22.12 0.90 3.52
CA VAL A 25 21.05 0.76 2.53
C VAL A 25 20.29 -0.52 2.88
N MET A 26 19.22 -0.38 3.64
CA MET A 26 18.26 -1.44 3.90
C MET A 26 17.33 -1.50 2.69
N ALA A 27 17.65 -2.33 1.71
CA ALA A 27 16.66 -2.81 0.76
C ALA A 27 16.23 -4.23 1.15
N LYS A 28 15.25 -4.31 2.06
CA LYS A 28 14.29 -5.40 2.34
C LYS A 28 13.47 -4.95 3.57
N THR A 29 12.15 -5.05 3.66
CA THR A 29 11.06 -5.72 2.91
C THR A 29 10.28 -4.72 2.04
N GLY A 30 9.51 -5.19 1.05
CA GLY A 30 8.92 -4.28 0.07
C GLY A 30 7.95 -4.97 -0.85
N THR A 31 6.74 -5.21 -0.37
CA THR A 31 5.57 -5.53 -1.22
C THR A 31 5.03 -4.29 -1.92
N GLY A 32 5.53 -3.10 -1.57
CA GLY A 32 4.96 -1.80 -1.94
C GLY A 32 3.76 -1.40 -1.08
N LEU A 33 3.12 -2.34 -0.35
CA LEU A 33 1.97 -2.06 0.52
C LEU A 33 2.36 -1.37 1.84
N GLU A 34 3.63 -1.44 2.23
CA GLU A 34 4.16 -0.88 3.49
C GLU A 34 4.16 0.67 3.51
N ILE A 35 3.24 1.34 4.19
CA ILE A 35 3.04 2.79 4.11
C ILE A 35 3.16 3.50 5.46
N ASP A 36 3.36 4.82 5.42
CA ASP A 36 3.18 5.68 6.59
C ASP A 36 1.68 5.82 6.92
N ASN A 37 1.37 5.83 8.21
CA ASN A 37 0.00 5.81 8.75
C ASN A 37 -0.85 4.67 8.17
N PRO A 38 -0.46 3.40 8.38
CA PRO A 38 -1.15 2.27 7.78
C PRO A 38 -2.55 2.02 8.35
N GLN A 39 -2.92 2.67 9.46
CA GLN A 39 -4.28 2.63 9.98
C GLN A 39 -5.26 3.49 9.17
N GLN A 40 -4.83 4.10 8.06
CA GLN A 40 -5.67 4.94 7.20
C GLN A 40 -5.52 4.57 5.72
N VAL A 41 -6.65 4.33 5.07
CA VAL A 41 -6.76 4.08 3.62
C VAL A 41 -7.81 5.02 3.04
N TYR A 42 -7.57 5.56 1.85
CA TYR A 42 -8.60 6.25 1.10
C TYR A 42 -9.12 5.36 -0.02
N VAL A 43 -10.44 5.21 -0.11
CA VAL A 43 -11.09 4.43 -1.14
C VAL A 43 -11.76 5.38 -2.14
N VAL A 44 -11.49 5.16 -3.42
CA VAL A 44 -12.04 5.92 -4.53
C VAL A 44 -12.91 4.99 -5.37
N TYR A 45 -14.17 5.36 -5.56
CA TYR A 45 -15.16 4.56 -6.27
C TYR A 45 -15.38 5.10 -7.68
N THR A 46 -15.37 4.20 -8.66
CA THR A 46 -15.81 4.48 -10.04
C THR A 46 -16.83 3.42 -10.44
N VAL A 47 -18.11 3.69 -10.22
CA VAL A 47 -19.20 2.76 -10.56
C VAL A 47 -19.90 3.29 -11.80
N GLU A 48 -19.68 2.64 -12.94
CA GLU A 48 -20.27 3.06 -14.22
C GLU A 48 -21.69 2.55 -14.45
N PRO A 49 -22.08 1.31 -14.07
CA PRO A 49 -23.40 0.80 -14.36
C PRO A 49 -24.48 1.48 -13.48
N ASP A 50 -25.48 2.09 -14.11
CA ASP A 50 -26.57 2.82 -13.44
C ASP A 50 -27.40 1.96 -12.46
N GLY A 51 -27.38 0.63 -12.64
CA GLY A 51 -28.13 -0.32 -11.81
C GLY A 51 -27.42 -0.76 -10.53
N VAL A 52 -26.17 -0.33 -10.32
CA VAL A 52 -25.33 -0.75 -9.19
C VAL A 52 -25.31 0.34 -8.13
N ASP A 53 -25.66 0.00 -6.89
CA ASP A 53 -25.64 0.94 -5.77
C ASP A 53 -24.24 1.03 -5.13
N GLN A 54 -23.55 2.14 -5.35
CA GLN A 54 -22.27 2.42 -4.70
C GLN A 54 -22.37 2.38 -3.17
N GLY A 55 -23.52 2.73 -2.59
CA GLY A 55 -23.72 2.73 -1.14
C GLY A 55 -23.58 1.35 -0.50
N GLU A 56 -23.89 0.29 -1.24
CA GLU A 56 -23.67 -1.09 -0.78
C GLU A 56 -22.16 -1.41 -0.69
N PHE A 57 -21.38 -0.99 -1.70
CA PHE A 57 -19.92 -1.16 -1.68
C PHE A 57 -19.25 -0.35 -0.57
N GLU A 58 -19.70 0.89 -0.34
CA GLU A 58 -19.24 1.72 0.77
C GLU A 58 -19.50 1.01 2.11
N ALA A 59 -20.72 0.48 2.32
CA ALA A 59 -21.07 -0.23 3.54
C ALA A 59 -20.24 -1.52 3.74
N ILE A 60 -20.03 -2.30 2.68
CA ILE A 60 -19.18 -3.51 2.71
C ILE A 60 -17.75 -3.12 3.11
N ILE A 61 -17.15 -2.17 2.40
CA ILE A 61 -15.75 -1.79 2.60
C ILE A 61 -15.53 -1.12 3.96
N ASP A 62 -16.41 -0.20 4.38
CA ASP A 62 -16.32 0.44 5.69
C ASP A 62 -16.39 -0.60 6.81
N ASN A 63 -17.29 -1.59 6.69
CA ASN A 63 -17.40 -2.67 7.66
C ASN A 63 -16.09 -3.48 7.73
N GLN A 64 -15.55 -3.95 6.59
CA GLN A 64 -14.33 -4.76 6.59
C GLN A 64 -13.10 -3.98 7.09
N LEU A 65 -12.92 -2.73 6.66
CA LEU A 65 -11.84 -1.88 7.15
C LEU A 65 -11.94 -1.64 8.66
N SER A 66 -13.15 -1.37 9.17
CA SER A 66 -13.36 -1.13 10.60
C SER A 66 -13.03 -2.37 11.46
N GLN A 67 -13.35 -3.57 10.98
CA GLN A 67 -13.00 -4.82 11.65
C GLN A 67 -11.48 -5.04 11.73
N ALA A 68 -10.74 -4.54 10.74
CA ALA A 68 -9.28 -4.54 10.71
C ALA A 68 -8.63 -3.35 11.46
N ASN A 69 -9.42 -2.49 12.13
CA ASN A 69 -8.96 -1.24 12.75
C ASN A 69 -8.28 -0.27 11.75
N ILE A 70 -8.70 -0.31 10.49
CA ILE A 70 -8.29 0.62 9.44
C ILE A 70 -9.41 1.64 9.24
N GLN A 71 -9.06 2.91 9.22
CA GLN A 71 -10.01 4.01 9.03
C GLN A 71 -10.02 4.45 7.57
N GLN A 72 -11.22 4.60 7.02
CA GLN A 72 -11.40 5.28 5.74
C GLN A 72 -11.18 6.79 5.94
N SER A 73 -10.14 7.34 5.33
CA SER A 73 -9.79 8.76 5.44
C SER A 73 -9.16 9.27 4.15
N PRO A 74 -9.53 10.47 3.66
CA PRO A 74 -8.91 11.06 2.47
C PRO A 74 -7.39 11.18 2.60
N ARG A 75 -6.67 10.74 1.56
CA ARG A 75 -5.24 10.93 1.38
C ARG A 75 -4.87 10.81 -0.11
N ASP A 76 -3.86 11.57 -0.53
CA ASP A 76 -3.44 11.64 -1.94
C ASP A 76 -2.25 10.70 -2.25
N ASP A 77 -1.54 10.28 -1.22
CA ASP A 77 -0.30 9.49 -1.32
C ASP A 77 -0.54 7.99 -1.30
N ALA A 78 -1.75 7.51 -0.97
CA ALA A 78 -2.12 6.09 -0.99
C ALA A 78 -3.63 5.91 -1.15
N GLN A 79 -4.06 5.33 -2.27
CA GLN A 79 -5.47 5.26 -2.66
C GLN A 79 -5.80 3.85 -3.17
N LEU A 80 -6.90 3.30 -2.67
CA LEU A 80 -7.51 2.06 -3.14
C LEU A 80 -8.66 2.43 -4.09
N PHE A 81 -8.57 2.02 -5.34
CA PHE A 81 -9.56 2.29 -6.36
C PHE A 81 -10.44 1.07 -6.54
N LEU A 82 -11.73 1.20 -6.23
CA LEU A 82 -12.75 0.23 -6.61
C LEU A 82 -13.44 0.73 -7.87
N ARG A 83 -13.39 -0.05 -8.94
CA ARG A 83 -14.06 0.29 -10.20
C ARG A 83 -14.93 -0.86 -10.67
N VAL A 84 -16.15 -0.52 -11.06
CA VAL A 84 -17.12 -1.44 -11.67
C VAL A 84 -17.48 -0.92 -13.05
N GLU A 85 -17.36 -1.79 -14.04
CA GLU A 85 -17.77 -1.55 -15.42
C GLU A 85 -18.77 -2.65 -15.84
N GLU A 86 -19.59 -2.41 -16.86
CA GLU A 86 -20.45 -3.43 -17.47
C GLU A 86 -20.02 -3.66 -18.91
N HIS A 87 -19.80 -4.93 -19.28
CA HIS A 87 -19.44 -5.32 -20.63
C HIS A 87 -20.27 -6.52 -21.08
N ALA A 88 -21.00 -6.35 -22.20
CA ALA A 88 -21.81 -7.41 -22.80
C ALA A 88 -22.88 -8.03 -21.86
N GLY A 89 -23.36 -7.27 -20.87
CA GLY A 89 -24.36 -7.70 -19.89
C GLY A 89 -23.78 -8.41 -18.66
N GLU A 90 -22.46 -8.41 -18.51
CA GLU A 90 -21.73 -8.94 -17.34
C GLU A 90 -20.92 -7.80 -16.70
N TYR A 91 -20.70 -7.88 -15.39
CA TYR A 91 -19.89 -6.89 -14.66
C TYR A 91 -18.40 -7.25 -14.66
N LEU A 92 -17.58 -6.21 -14.63
CA LEU A 92 -16.15 -6.26 -14.43
C LEU A 92 -15.82 -5.49 -13.14
N LEU A 93 -15.07 -6.12 -12.24
CA LEU A 93 -14.65 -5.54 -10.97
C LEU A 93 -13.14 -5.39 -10.93
N TYR A 94 -12.67 -4.19 -10.60
CA TYR A 94 -11.26 -3.87 -10.37
C TYR A 94 -11.09 -3.33 -8.96
N LEU A 95 -10.05 -3.82 -8.27
CA LEU A 95 -9.62 -3.27 -6.99
C LEU A 95 -8.10 -3.03 -7.04
N ASP A 96 -7.69 -1.77 -7.15
CA ASP A 96 -6.30 -1.38 -7.40
C ASP A 96 -5.77 -0.46 -6.30
N PHE A 97 -4.62 -0.78 -5.73
CA PHE A 97 -3.95 0.07 -4.74
C PHE A 97 -2.73 0.77 -5.33
N ASN A 98 -2.79 2.10 -5.33
CA ASN A 98 -1.72 2.98 -5.77
C ASN A 98 -1.18 3.80 -4.61
N ARG A 99 0.09 4.14 -4.67
CA ARG A 99 0.70 5.06 -3.70
C ARG A 99 1.90 5.80 -4.27
N THR A 100 2.28 6.88 -3.61
CA THR A 100 3.57 7.51 -3.81
C THR A 100 4.63 6.79 -2.97
N MET A 101 5.71 6.35 -3.62
CA MET A 101 6.89 5.78 -2.97
C MET A 101 7.99 6.83 -2.93
N GLN A 102 8.58 7.02 -1.76
CA GLN A 102 9.78 7.85 -1.59
C GLN A 102 11.01 6.95 -1.52
N TYR A 103 12.05 7.25 -2.29
CA TYR A 103 13.30 6.50 -2.28
C TYR A 103 14.50 7.44 -2.42
N SER A 104 15.65 7.07 -1.86
CA SER A 104 16.86 7.88 -1.92
C SER A 104 17.93 7.24 -2.80
N VAL A 105 18.54 8.02 -3.69
CA VAL A 105 19.68 7.62 -4.52
C VAL A 105 20.78 8.68 -4.37
N ASP A 106 22.01 8.26 -4.05
CA ASP A 106 23.17 9.14 -3.85
C ASP A 106 22.90 10.33 -2.90
N GLY A 107 22.17 10.09 -1.81
CA GLY A 107 21.83 11.10 -0.81
C GLY A 107 20.75 12.11 -1.24
N LYS A 108 20.10 11.90 -2.40
CA LYS A 108 18.96 12.69 -2.88
C LYS A 108 17.69 11.86 -2.77
N SER A 109 16.62 12.47 -2.25
CA SER A 109 15.29 11.85 -2.19
C SER A 109 14.52 12.08 -3.49
N TYR A 110 13.77 11.07 -3.91
CA TYR A 110 12.93 11.03 -5.10
C TYR A 110 11.57 10.46 -4.72
N ASN A 111 10.53 10.95 -5.38
CA ASN A 111 9.16 10.44 -5.23
C ASN A 111 8.70 9.89 -6.57
N LYS A 112 7.96 8.78 -6.54
CA LYS A 112 7.33 8.20 -7.73
C LYS A 112 6.02 7.55 -7.34
N ASP A 113 4.97 7.82 -8.11
CA ASP A 113 3.71 7.10 -8.00
C ASP A 113 3.88 5.68 -8.56
N GLY A 114 3.36 4.71 -7.83
CA GLY A 114 3.45 3.30 -8.16
C GLY A 114 2.14 2.59 -7.92
N PHE A 115 1.71 1.86 -8.93
CA PHE A 115 0.82 0.73 -8.76
C PHE A 115 1.54 -0.35 -7.96
N VAL A 116 0.89 -0.83 -6.91
CA VAL A 116 1.50 -1.72 -5.93
C VAL A 116 0.81 -3.07 -5.85
N TRP A 117 -0.52 -3.08 -5.93
CA TRP A 117 -1.32 -4.27 -5.78
C TRP A 117 -2.64 -4.07 -6.52
N GLY A 118 -3.20 -5.15 -7.06
CA GLY A 118 -4.54 -5.10 -7.61
C GLY A 118 -5.12 -6.48 -7.87
N ARG A 119 -6.44 -6.52 -8.01
CA ARG A 119 -7.23 -7.69 -8.36
C ARG A 119 -8.29 -7.31 -9.38
N TYR A 120 -8.69 -8.32 -10.15
CA TYR A 120 -9.64 -8.17 -11.24
C TYR A 120 -10.53 -9.42 -11.31
N VAL A 121 -11.82 -9.21 -11.40
CA VAL A 121 -12.84 -10.25 -11.59
C VAL A 121 -13.69 -9.87 -12.79
N LYS A 122 -14.12 -10.88 -13.54
CA LYS A 122 -14.86 -10.74 -14.80
C LYS A 122 -15.94 -11.81 -14.90
N ASP A 123 -16.81 -11.63 -15.89
CA ASP A 123 -17.92 -12.53 -16.18
C ASP A 123 -18.91 -12.64 -15.00
N ILE A 124 -19.05 -11.55 -14.21
CA ILE A 124 -19.95 -11.48 -13.05
C ILE A 124 -21.37 -11.28 -13.56
N ALA A 125 -22.26 -12.23 -13.25
CA ALA A 125 -23.55 -12.33 -13.93
C ALA A 125 -24.63 -11.44 -13.31
N ASP A 126 -24.53 -11.14 -12.01
CA ASP A 126 -25.53 -10.37 -11.27
C ASP A 126 -24.94 -9.57 -10.12
N ILE A 127 -25.78 -8.75 -9.48
CA ILE A 127 -25.39 -7.81 -8.41
C ILE A 127 -25.04 -8.54 -7.12
N ASP A 128 -25.66 -9.69 -6.84
CA ASP A 128 -25.37 -10.44 -5.62
C ASP A 128 -23.96 -11.02 -5.72
N GLU A 129 -23.59 -11.61 -6.87
CA GLU A 129 -22.23 -12.08 -7.15
C GLU A 129 -21.22 -10.93 -7.11
N LEU A 130 -21.56 -9.76 -7.66
CA LEU A 130 -20.71 -8.57 -7.61
C LEU A 130 -20.41 -8.13 -6.17
N ASN A 131 -21.43 -8.11 -5.30
CA ASN A 131 -21.28 -7.75 -3.89
C ASN A 131 -20.42 -8.76 -3.13
N GLU A 132 -20.61 -10.06 -3.38
CA GLU A 132 -19.77 -11.13 -2.80
C GLU A 132 -18.30 -10.99 -3.24
N ASP A 133 -18.06 -10.69 -4.52
CA ASP A 133 -16.71 -10.46 -5.05
C ASP A 133 -16.06 -9.21 -4.45
N VAL A 134 -16.81 -8.12 -4.26
CA VAL A 134 -16.29 -6.92 -3.56
C VAL A 134 -15.84 -7.28 -2.15
N GLU A 135 -16.66 -8.01 -1.39
CA GLU A 135 -16.32 -8.45 -0.03
C GLU A 135 -15.09 -9.37 -0.04
N PHE A 136 -14.99 -10.29 -1.00
CA PHE A 136 -13.84 -11.17 -1.13
C PHE A 136 -12.55 -10.38 -1.41
N LEU A 137 -12.57 -9.47 -2.40
CA LEU A 137 -11.38 -8.70 -2.79
C LEU A 137 -10.91 -7.76 -1.68
N ILE A 138 -11.81 -7.09 -0.96
CA ILE A 138 -11.40 -6.22 0.15
C ILE A 138 -10.79 -7.02 1.31
N ASN A 139 -11.31 -8.21 1.59
CA ASN A 139 -10.74 -9.08 2.62
C ASN A 139 -9.33 -9.55 2.25
N GLU A 140 -9.11 -9.94 0.99
CA GLU A 140 -7.78 -10.28 0.49
C GLU A 140 -6.82 -9.09 0.58
N PHE A 141 -7.28 -7.90 0.17
CA PHE A 141 -6.51 -6.66 0.29
C PHE A 141 -6.10 -6.40 1.75
N ILE A 142 -7.06 -6.43 2.68
CA ILE A 142 -6.82 -6.18 4.10
C ILE A 142 -5.82 -7.18 4.67
N GLU A 143 -5.91 -8.45 4.32
CA GLU A 143 -4.99 -9.48 4.77
C GLU A 143 -3.55 -9.16 4.33
N GLU A 144 -3.34 -8.92 3.05
CA GLU A 144 -2.01 -8.62 2.49
C GLU A 144 -1.46 -7.27 2.97
N TYR A 145 -2.33 -6.27 3.06
CA TYR A 145 -2.00 -4.94 3.56
C TYR A 145 -1.60 -4.98 5.05
N SER A 146 -2.34 -5.70 5.89
CA SER A 146 -2.04 -5.84 7.31
C SER A 146 -0.74 -6.59 7.55
N LYS A 147 -0.49 -7.67 6.79
CA LYS A 147 0.80 -8.40 6.82
C LYS A 147 1.97 -7.49 6.46
N ALA A 148 1.83 -6.68 5.41
CA ALA A 148 2.89 -5.75 5.00
C ALA A 148 3.16 -4.68 6.07
N ASN A 149 2.09 -4.14 6.67
CA ASN A 149 2.17 -3.01 7.60
C ASN A 149 2.29 -3.40 9.08
N LYS A 150 2.26 -4.70 9.40
CA LYS A 150 2.33 -5.25 10.75
C LYS A 150 1.21 -4.72 11.66
N LEU A 151 0.00 -4.69 11.11
CA LEU A 151 -1.24 -4.37 11.82
C LEU A 151 -1.81 -5.60 12.56
#